data_AF-A0A2V9QK35-F1
#
_entry.id   AF-A0A2V9QK35-F1
#
_cell.length_a   1.000
_cell.length_b   1.000
_cell.length_c   1.000
_cell.angle_alpha   90.00
_cell.angle_beta   90.00
_cell.angle_gamma   90.00
#
_symmetry.space_group_name_H-M   'P 1'
#
loop_
_entity.id
_entity.type
_entity.pdbx_description
1 polymer ?
#
loop_
_entity_poly.entity_id
_entity_poly.type
_entity_poly.pdbx_seq_one_letter_code
_entity_poly.pdbx_strand_id
1 'polypeptide(L)'
;MTVELEILDQLRGGDLQLKLIAKLSPSQEGVERAVMGLLSGGDVALTTSDGNELPNWQWRQLFDEHSVFEQLDRLKLVITHQGTRRIG
;
A
#
# COMPACT_ATOMS: atom_id res chain seq x y z
N MET A 1 10.00 -14.79 3.54
CA MET A 1 8.86 -13.86 3.72
C MET A 1 8.83 -12.98 2.48
N THR A 2 7.66 -12.77 1.87
CA THR A 2 7.55 -11.83 0.73
C THR A 2 7.31 -10.41 1.25
N VAL A 3 7.74 -9.40 0.51
CA VAL A 3 7.51 -7.98 0.86
C VAL A 3 6.02 -7.69 1.10
N GLU A 4 5.14 -8.34 0.33
CA GLU A 4 3.68 -8.25 0.51
C GLU A 4 3.22 -8.69 1.91
N LEU A 5 3.74 -9.82 2.40
CA LEU A 5 3.38 -10.35 3.73
C LEU A 5 3.95 -9.48 4.85
N GLU A 6 5.14 -8.91 4.64
CA GLU A 6 5.73 -7.94 5.59
C GLU A 6 4.88 -6.68 5.71
N ILE A 7 4.41 -6.14 4.57
CA ILE A 7 3.51 -4.99 4.55
C ILE A 7 2.19 -5.30 5.25
N LEU A 8 1.59 -6.46 4.95
CA LEU A 8 0.35 -6.89 5.59
C LEU A 8 0.50 -7.10 7.09
N ASP A 9 1.62 -7.69 7.55
CA ASP A 9 1.90 -7.86 8.98
C ASP A 9 2.06 -6.52 9.69
N GLN A 10 2.77 -5.57 9.08
CA GLN A 10 2.89 -4.21 9.63
C GLN A 10 1.52 -3.51 9.73
N LEU A 11 0.64 -3.71 8.75
CA LEU A 11 -0.72 -3.14 8.74
C LEU A 11 -1.64 -3.74 9.82
N ARG A 12 -1.29 -4.88 10.45
CA ARG A 12 -2.03 -5.40 11.62
C ARG A 12 -1.95 -4.45 12.81
N GLY A 13 -0.88 -3.65 12.89
CA GLY A 13 -0.71 -2.63 13.91
C GLY A 13 -1.55 -1.37 13.69
N GLY A 14 -2.20 -1.25 12.53
CA GLY A 14 -2.99 -0.10 12.10
C GLY A 14 -2.55 0.45 10.73
N ASP A 15 -3.24 1.49 10.28
CA ASP A 15 -2.99 2.13 8.99
C ASP A 15 -1.58 2.71 8.91
N LEU A 16 -0.90 2.48 7.78
CA LEU A 16 0.48 2.93 7.58
C LEU A 16 0.59 3.91 6.44
N GLN A 17 1.35 4.98 6.66
CA GLN A 17 1.73 5.87 5.58
C GLN A 17 2.63 5.14 4.58
N LEU A 18 2.35 5.32 3.28
CA LEU A 18 3.12 4.70 2.21
C LEU A 18 4.60 5.10 2.27
N LYS A 19 4.89 6.32 2.75
CA LYS A 19 6.25 6.80 3.01
C LYS A 19 7.02 5.94 4.01
N LEU A 20 6.35 5.44 5.05
CA LEU A 20 6.99 4.64 6.08
C LEU A 20 7.34 3.26 5.52
N ILE A 21 6.41 2.65 4.77
CA ILE A 21 6.63 1.38 4.08
C ILE A 21 7.80 1.48 3.09
N ALA A 22 7.84 2.55 2.29
CA ALA A 22 8.94 2.80 1.36
C ALA A 22 10.31 2.99 2.06
N LYS A 23 10.33 3.56 3.29
CA LYS A 23 11.56 3.73 4.09
C LYS A 23 12.05 2.44 4.74
N LEU A 24 11.13 1.53 5.08
CA LEU A 24 11.46 0.28 5.77
C LEU A 24 11.99 -0.80 4.81
N SER A 25 11.77 -0.64 3.51
CA SER A 25 12.21 -1.61 2.51
C SER A 25 13.56 -1.24 1.87
N PRO A 26 14.43 -2.23 1.60
CA PRO A 26 15.71 -2.02 0.94
C PRO A 26 15.59 -1.68 -0.56
N SER A 27 14.42 -1.86 -1.19
CA SER A 27 14.19 -1.58 -2.62
C SER A 27 12.84 -0.90 -2.85
N GLN A 28 12.86 0.31 -3.40
CA GLN A 28 11.66 1.06 -3.76
C GLN A 28 10.83 0.35 -4.84
N GLU A 29 11.46 -0.17 -5.90
CA GLU A 29 10.77 -0.95 -6.94
C GLU A 29 10.11 -2.21 -6.37
N GLY A 30 10.76 -2.86 -5.40
CA GLY A 30 10.20 -4.02 -4.71
C GLY A 30 8.93 -3.67 -3.92
N VAL A 31 8.93 -2.53 -3.24
CA VAL A 31 7.73 -2.01 -2.55
C VAL A 31 6.64 -1.65 -3.53
N GLU A 32 6.98 -0.97 -4.62
CA GLU A 32 6.01 -0.54 -5.63
C GLU A 32 5.23 -1.74 -6.19
N ARG A 33 5.97 -2.78 -6.62
CA ARG A 33 5.36 -4.02 -7.12
C ARG A 33 4.53 -4.73 -6.06
N ALA A 34 5.01 -4.80 -4.82
CA ALA A 34 4.28 -5.45 -3.73
C ALA A 34 2.98 -4.71 -3.39
N VAL A 35 3.02 -3.38 -3.27
CA VAL A 35 1.84 -2.56 -2.99
C VAL A 35 0.85 -2.64 -4.15
N MET A 36 1.32 -2.57 -5.40
CA MET A 36 0.49 -2.74 -6.58
C MET A 36 -0.18 -4.13 -6.63
N GLY A 37 0.56 -5.18 -6.25
CA GLY A 37 0.04 -6.54 -6.13
C GLY A 37 -1.07 -6.65 -5.09
N LEU A 38 -0.85 -6.10 -3.89
CA LEU A 38 -1.84 -6.07 -2.81
C LEU A 38 -3.09 -5.25 -3.16
N LEU A 39 -2.93 -4.08 -3.79
CA LEU A 39 -4.03 -3.24 -4.25
C LEU A 39 -4.83 -3.93 -5.36
N SER A 40 -4.15 -4.56 -6.31
CA SER A 40 -4.79 -5.33 -7.39
C SER A 40 -5.52 -6.56 -6.87
N GLY A 41 -4.98 -7.19 -5.82
CA GLY A 41 -5.61 -8.30 -5.13
C GLY A 41 -6.80 -7.89 -4.27
N GLY A 42 -6.93 -6.61 -3.89
CA GLY A 42 -7.93 -6.13 -2.95
C GLY A 42 -7.59 -6.42 -1.49
N ASP A 43 -6.36 -6.85 -1.20
CA ASP A 43 -5.90 -7.15 0.17
C ASP A 43 -5.68 -5.86 0.99
N VAL A 44 -5.40 -4.76 0.29
CA VAL A 44 -5.24 -3.43 0.88
C VAL A 44 -5.98 -2.40 0.05
N ALA A 45 -6.33 -1.29 0.68
CA ALA A 45 -6.88 -0.10 0.03
C ALA A 45 -5.94 1.08 0.24
N LEU A 46 -5.83 1.93 -0.78
CA LEU A 46 -5.08 3.18 -0.70
C LEU A 46 -6.04 4.29 -0.27
N THR A 47 -5.70 5.05 0.76
CA THR A 47 -6.53 6.15 1.26
C THR A 47 -5.72 7.45 1.31
N THR A 48 -6.40 8.58 1.21
CA THR A 48 -5.79 9.89 1.48
C THR A 48 -5.53 10.06 2.98
N SER A 49 -4.76 11.08 3.35
CA SER A 49 -4.56 11.49 4.74
C SER A 49 -5.88 11.67 5.51
N ASP A 50 -6.92 12.10 4.80
CA ASP A 50 -8.26 12.39 5.30
C ASP A 50 -9.15 11.13 5.40
N GLY A 51 -8.63 9.95 5.02
CA GLY A 51 -9.33 8.67 5.10
C GLY A 51 -10.22 8.35 3.91
N ASN A 52 -10.16 9.15 2.83
CA ASN A 52 -10.92 8.86 1.61
C ASN A 52 -10.19 7.77 0.79
N GLU A 53 -10.87 6.68 0.49
CA GLU A 53 -10.35 5.64 -0.38
C GLU A 53 -10.15 6.14 -1.81
N LEU A 54 -8.97 5.87 -2.38
CA LEU A 54 -8.67 6.16 -3.77
C LEU A 54 -9.28 5.07 -4.66
N PRO A 55 -10.12 5.45 -5.65
CA PRO A 55 -10.63 4.50 -6.63
C PRO A 55 -9.53 3.79 -7.41
N ASN A 56 -9.86 2.61 -7.94
CA ASN A 56 -8.92 1.78 -8.70
C ASN A 56 -8.22 2.47 -9.86
N TRP A 57 -8.93 3.31 -10.61
CA TRP A 57 -8.32 4.05 -11.71
C TRP A 57 -7.32 5.11 -11.22
N GLN A 58 -7.56 5.72 -10.06
CA GLN A 58 -6.77 6.83 -9.55
C GLN A 58 -5.44 6.34 -9.00
N TRP A 59 -5.44 5.29 -8.16
CA TRP A 59 -4.17 4.75 -7.69
C TRP A 59 -3.38 4.12 -8.85
N ARG A 60 -4.01 3.41 -9.78
CA ARG A 60 -3.31 2.87 -10.95
C ARG A 60 -2.55 3.95 -11.73
N GLN A 61 -3.20 5.08 -11.98
CA GLN A 61 -2.56 6.22 -12.64
C GLN A 61 -1.32 6.72 -11.88
N LEU A 62 -1.38 6.81 -10.54
CA LEU A 62 -0.24 7.24 -9.71
C LEU A 62 0.96 6.29 -9.83
N PHE A 63 0.71 4.98 -9.92
CA PHE A 63 1.76 3.98 -10.08
C PHE A 63 2.30 3.94 -11.53
N ASP A 64 1.42 4.04 -12.54
CA ASP A 64 1.82 4.05 -13.95
C ASP A 64 2.70 5.27 -14.31
N GLU A 65 2.43 6.43 -13.70
CA GLU A 65 3.20 7.66 -13.87
C GLU A 65 4.45 7.72 -12.95
N HIS A 66 4.68 6.70 -12.11
CA HIS A 66 5.67 6.70 -11.02
C HIS A 66 5.56 7.91 -10.07
N SER A 67 4.42 8.62 -10.08
CA SER A 67 4.15 9.81 -9.28
C SER A 67 3.66 9.49 -7.87
N VAL A 68 3.36 8.22 -7.59
CA VAL A 68 2.98 7.73 -6.25
C VAL A 68 4.02 8.11 -5.18
N PHE A 69 5.32 8.10 -5.56
CA PHE A 69 6.40 8.43 -4.63
C PHE A 69 6.51 9.92 -4.31
N GLU A 70 5.94 10.80 -5.14
CA GLU A 70 5.84 12.23 -4.86
C GLU A 70 4.73 12.54 -3.85
N GLN A 71 3.76 11.63 -3.72
CA GLN A 71 2.57 11.79 -2.88
C GLN A 71 2.58 10.91 -1.63
N LEU A 72 3.70 10.26 -1.30
CA LEU A 72 3.82 9.32 -0.18
C LEU A 72 3.35 9.87 1.17
N ASP A 73 3.57 11.17 1.41
CA ASP A 73 3.19 11.85 2.65
C ASP A 73 1.66 12.00 2.81
N ARG A 74 0.92 11.88 1.70
CA ARG A 74 -0.53 12.10 1.63
C ARG A 74 -1.32 10.81 1.46
N LEU A 75 -0.64 9.67 1.34
CA LEU A 75 -1.23 8.38 1.05
C LEU A 75 -0.98 7.40 2.20
N LYS A 76 -2.02 6.67 2.57
CA LYS A 76 -1.99 5.60 3.56
C LYS A 76 -2.44 4.30 2.94
N LEU A 77 -1.85 3.20 3.40
CA LEU A 77 -2.32 1.85 3.17
C LEU A 77 -3.18 1.42 4.35
N VAL A 78 -4.33 0.84 4.02
CA VAL A 78 -5.28 0.27 4.98
C VAL A 78 -5.50 -1.17 4.60
N ILE A 79 -5.45 -2.09 5.57
CA ILE A 79 -5.73 -3.49 5.32
C ILE A 79 -7.24 -3.70 5.16
N THR A 80 -7.65 -4.42 4.13
CA THR A 80 -9.07 -4.77 3.95
C THR A 80 -9.40 -6.05 4.71
N HIS A 81 -10.69 -6.39 4.78
CA HIS A 81 -11.13 -7.69 5.31
C HIS A 81 -10.57 -8.89 4.52
N GLN A 82 -10.17 -8.68 3.27
CA GLN A 82 -9.52 -9.72 2.49
C GLN A 82 -8.06 -9.89 2.89
N GLY A 83 -7.32 -8.79 3.04
CA GLY A 83 -5.92 -8.84 3.45
C GLY A 83 -5.74 -9.45 4.84
N THR A 84 -6.66 -9.18 5.77
CA THR A 84 -6.63 -9.79 7.11
C THR A 84 -6.75 -11.31 7.08
N ARG A 85 -7.52 -11.89 6.14
CA ARG A 85 -7.63 -13.35 5.96
C ARG A 85 -6.37 -13.98 5.40
N ARG A 86 -5.53 -13.21 4.72
CA ARG A 86 -4.31 -13.70 4.05
C ARG A 86 -3.15 -13.90 5.04
N ILE A 87 -3.23 -13.26 6.21
CA ILE A 87 -2.23 -13.30 7.31
C ILE A 87 -2.83 -13.85 8.63
N GLY A 88 -4.06 -14.37 8.58
CA GLY A 88 -4.83 -14.88 9.70
C GLY A 88 -4.96 -16.40 9.68
#